data_AF-A0A383BVG9-F1
#
_entry.id   AF-A0A383BVG9-F1
#
_cell.length_a   1.000
_cell.length_b   1.000
_cell.length_c   1.000
_cell.angle_alpha   90.00
_cell.angle_beta   90.00
_cell.angle_gamma   90.00
#
_symmetry.space_group_name_H-M   'P 1'
#
loop_
_entity.id
_entity.type
_entity.pdbx_description
1 polymer ?
#
loop_
_entity_poly.entity_id
_entity_poly.type
_entity_poly.pdbx_seq_one_letter_code
_entity_poly.pdbx_strand_id
1 'polypeptide(L)'
;VHLYGGKQGDESLKEIEIDNSYVTVPATVPEGPAFNIAQLWQRFADGVSSGERIEPDFQSAVKRHELLDAIQNASDTGSVQYL
;
A
#
# COMPACT_ATOMS: atom_id res chain seq x y z
N VAL A 1 -8.12 -14.04 -4.59
CA VAL A 1 -6.67 -13.97 -4.87
C VAL A 1 -6.02 -15.08 -4.07
N HIS A 2 -5.12 -15.86 -4.65
CA HIS A 2 -4.34 -16.88 -3.93
C HIS A 2 -2.88 -16.43 -3.90
N LEU A 3 -2.26 -16.47 -2.72
CA LEU A 3 -0.85 -16.17 -2.54
C LEU A 3 -0.11 -17.48 -2.26
N TYR A 4 1.03 -17.67 -2.92
CA TYR A 4 1.89 -18.82 -2.71
C TYR A 4 3.29 -18.32 -2.36
N GLY A 5 3.92 -18.96 -1.38
CA GLY A 5 5.27 -18.61 -0.93
C GLY A 5 6.14 -19.84 -0.73
N GLY A 6 7.45 -19.62 -0.75
CA GLY A 6 8.45 -20.64 -0.48
C GLY A 6 9.75 -19.99 -0.03
N LYS A 7 10.58 -20.76 0.68
CA LYS A 7 11.93 -20.38 1.09
C LYS A 7 12.96 -21.32 0.47
N GLN A 8 14.24 -20.98 0.61
CA GLN A 8 15.33 -21.81 0.10
C GLN A 8 15.24 -23.24 0.67
N GLY A 9 15.24 -24.23 -0.22
CA GLY A 9 15.12 -25.65 0.12
C GLY A 9 13.69 -26.21 0.10
N ASP A 10 12.66 -25.38 -0.13
CA ASP A 10 11.32 -25.89 -0.37
C ASP A 10 11.22 -26.52 -1.78
N GLU A 11 10.63 -27.72 -1.85
CA GLU A 11 10.43 -28.46 -3.12
C GLU A 11 9.29 -27.88 -3.97
N SER A 12 8.39 -27.10 -3.36
CA SER A 12 7.28 -26.42 -4.04
C SER A 12 6.79 -25.21 -3.23
N LEU A 13 6.10 -24.29 -3.91
CA LEU A 13 5.44 -23.17 -3.24
C LEU A 13 4.20 -23.66 -2.49
N LYS A 14 4.04 -23.18 -1.25
CA LYS A 14 2.89 -23.48 -0.40
C LYS A 14 1.92 -22.32 -0.41
N GLU A 15 0.63 -22.64 -0.36
CA GLU A 15 -0.40 -21.62 -0.25
C GLU A 15 -0.29 -20.87 1.08
N ILE A 16 -0.42 -19.55 1.02
CA ILE A 16 -0.49 -18.66 2.17
C ILE A 16 -1.96 -18.29 2.35
N GLU A 17 -2.52 -18.70 3.49
CA GLU A 17 -3.87 -18.29 3.86
C GLU A 17 -3.92 -16.77 4.03
N ILE A 18 -4.88 -16.15 3.35
CA ILE A 18 -5.17 -14.73 3.48
C ILE A 18 -6.32 -14.61 4.49
N ASP A 19 -6.02 -14.05 5.65
CA ASP A 19 -7.02 -13.82 6.68
C ASP A 19 -8.06 -12.79 6.21
N ASN A 20 -9.34 -13.09 6.43
CA ASN A 20 -10.42 -12.15 6.17
C ASN A 20 -10.34 -10.88 7.03
N SER A 21 -9.53 -10.87 8.10
CA SER A 21 -9.23 -9.67 8.88
C SER A 21 -8.59 -8.54 8.06
N TYR A 22 -8.02 -8.84 6.89
CA TYR A 22 -7.52 -7.83 5.94
C TYR A 22 -8.61 -7.13 5.12
N VAL A 23 -9.87 -7.56 5.24
CA VAL A 23 -11.03 -6.93 4.61
C VAL A 23 -11.85 -6.22 5.69
N THR A 24 -11.69 -4.90 5.78
CA THR A 24 -12.35 -4.06 6.79
C THR A 24 -13.63 -3.41 6.26
N VAL A 25 -13.95 -3.59 4.98
CA VAL A 25 -15.13 -3.00 4.33
C VAL A 25 -16.28 -3.99 4.19
N PRO A 26 -17.54 -3.52 4.17
CA PRO A 26 -18.69 -4.39 3.97
C PRO A 26 -18.65 -5.15 2.63
N ALA A 27 -19.19 -6.37 2.60
CA ALA A 27 -19.31 -7.19 1.39
C ALA A 27 -20.17 -6.56 0.28
N THR A 28 -20.93 -5.49 0.58
CA THR A 28 -21.69 -4.72 -0.40
C THR A 28 -20.83 -3.79 -1.26
N VAL A 29 -19.57 -3.56 -0.88
CA VAL A 29 -18.65 -2.77 -1.68
C VAL A 29 -18.32 -3.55 -2.97
N PRO A 30 -18.49 -2.95 -4.16
CA PRO A 30 -18.19 -3.62 -5.41
C PRO A 30 -16.71 -4.02 -5.51
N GLU A 31 -16.47 -5.19 -6.12
CA GLU A 31 -15.11 -5.61 -6.47
C GLU A 31 -14.42 -4.64 -7.44
N GLY A 32 -13.09 -4.71 -7.52
CA GLY A 32 -12.28 -3.89 -8.41
C GLY A 32 -11.78 -2.60 -7.74
N PRO A 33 -11.53 -1.52 -8.50
CA PRO A 33 -10.89 -0.30 -7.96
C PRO A 33 -11.64 0.33 -6.77
N ALA A 34 -12.97 0.24 -6.75
CA ALA A 34 -13.80 0.76 -5.67
C ALA A 34 -13.49 0.09 -4.31
N PHE A 35 -13.21 -1.20 -4.31
CA PHE A 35 -12.83 -1.96 -3.12
C PHE A 35 -11.58 -1.39 -2.44
N ASN A 36 -10.54 -1.08 -3.22
CA ASN A 36 -9.29 -0.53 -2.70
C ASN A 36 -9.49 0.85 -2.08
N ILE A 37 -10.33 1.70 -2.70
CA ILE A 37 -10.63 3.04 -2.19
C ILE A 37 -11.48 2.97 -0.93
N ALA A 38 -12.45 2.06 -0.86
CA ALA A 38 -13.25 1.86 0.34
C ALA A 38 -12.37 1.40 1.52
N GLN A 39 -11.46 0.44 1.30
CA GLN A 39 -10.52 -0.03 2.32
C GLN A 39 -9.63 1.12 2.82
N LEU A 40 -9.16 1.98 1.90
CA LEU A 40 -8.38 3.17 2.26
C LEU A 40 -9.19 4.14 3.15
N TRP A 41 -10.43 4.44 2.79
CA TRP A 41 -11.28 5.34 3.56
C TRP A 41 -11.64 4.78 4.94
N GLN A 42 -11.89 3.47 5.04
CA GLN A 42 -12.15 2.82 6.33
C GLN A 42 -10.94 2.99 7.26
N ARG A 43 -9.73 2.66 6.78
CA ARG A 43 -8.48 2.81 7.55
C ARG A 43 -8.22 4.27 7.93
N PHE A 44 -8.55 5.21 7.05
CA PHE A 44 -8.44 6.64 7.34
C PHE A 44 -9.38 7.07 8.47
N ALA A 45 -10.65 6.69 8.38
CA ALA A 45 -11.66 6.99 9.41
C ALA A 45 -11.27 6.40 10.77
N ASP A 46 -10.80 5.14 10.77
CA ASP A 46 -10.35 4.45 11.98
C ASP A 46 -9.20 5.23 12.64
N GLY A 47 -8.17 5.63 11.89
CA GLY A 47 -7.04 6.41 12.40
C GLY A 47 -7.44 7.77 12.96
N VAL A 48 -8.35 8.47 12.30
CA VAL A 48 -8.90 9.75 12.82
C VAL A 48 -9.63 9.53 14.14
N SER A 49 -10.39 8.45 14.26
CA SER A 49 -11.19 8.16 15.46
C SER A 49 -10.36 7.65 16.65
N SER A 50 -9.33 6.84 16.39
CA SER A 50 -8.47 6.25 17.42
C SER A 50 -7.31 7.16 17.81
N GLY A 51 -6.91 8.09 16.95
CA GLY A 51 -5.69 8.88 17.11
C GLY A 51 -4.40 8.06 16.88
N GLU A 52 -4.53 6.80 16.47
CA GLU A 52 -3.39 5.95 16.15
C GLU A 52 -2.78 6.35 14.80
N ARG A 53 -1.47 6.09 14.68
CA ARG A 53 -0.79 6.32 13.40
C ARG A 53 -1.30 5.34 12.36
N ILE A 54 -1.80 5.88 11.26
CA ILE A 54 -2.20 5.13 10.07
C ILE A 54 -1.24 5.40 8.93
N GLU A 55 -1.08 4.43 8.03
CA GLU A 55 -0.29 4.58 6.83
C GLU A 55 -1.14 4.23 5.59
N PRO A 56 -0.98 4.96 4.47
CA PRO A 56 -0.11 6.12 4.30
C PRO A 56 -0.64 7.38 5.03
N ASP A 57 0.26 8.11 5.70
CA ASP A 57 -0.01 9.43 6.29
C ASP A 57 0.48 10.59 5.39
N PHE A 58 0.40 11.83 5.90
CA PHE A 58 0.90 13.01 5.17
C PHE A 58 2.42 12.94 4.92
N GLN A 59 3.20 12.36 5.83
CA GLN A 59 4.65 12.19 5.63
C GLN A 59 4.93 11.18 4.52
N SER A 60 4.12 10.13 4.41
CA SER A 60 4.14 9.22 3.25
C SER A 60 3.88 9.96 1.93
N ALA A 61 2.97 10.93 1.91
CA ALA A 61 2.75 11.78 0.73
C ALA A 61 3.93 12.70 0.43
N VAL A 62 4.53 13.34 1.44
CA VAL A 62 5.72 14.20 1.27
C VAL A 62 6.87 13.41 0.65
N LYS A 63 7.22 12.25 1.22
CA LYS A 63 8.28 11.37 0.68
C LYS A 63 8.01 10.97 -0.77
N ARG A 64 6.74 10.72 -1.11
CA ARG A 64 6.36 10.39 -2.48
C ARG A 64 6.58 11.56 -3.43
N HIS A 65 6.26 12.78 -3.00
CA HIS A 65 6.50 13.98 -3.79
C HIS A 65 7.99 14.31 -3.94
N GLU A 66 8.78 14.23 -2.88
CA GLU A 66 10.24 14.40 -2.94
C GLU A 66 10.88 13.45 -3.96
N LEU A 67 10.44 12.19 -3.99
CA LEU A 67 10.91 11.22 -4.98
C LEU A 67 10.52 11.61 -6.41
N LEU A 68 9.28 12.05 -6.62
CA LEU A 68 8.80 12.47 -7.95
C LEU A 68 9.56 13.72 -8.44
N ASP A 69 9.82 14.67 -7.55
CA ASP A 69 10.58 15.88 -7.83
C ASP A 69 12.04 15.54 -8.19
N ALA A 70 12.66 14.60 -7.47
CA ALA A 70 14.00 14.11 -7.81
C ALA A 70 14.04 13.41 -9.19
N ILE A 71 13.02 12.61 -9.53
CA ILE A 71 12.92 11.98 -10.86
C ILE A 71 12.80 13.06 -11.94
N GLN A 72 11.97 14.07 -11.73
CA GLN A 72 11.79 15.18 -12.67
C GLN A 72 13.11 15.95 -12.87
N ASN A 73 13.78 16.33 -11.77
CA ASN A 73 15.06 17.03 -11.81
C ASN A 73 16.15 16.21 -12.52
N ALA A 74 16.21 14.89 -12.30
CA ALA A 74 17.15 14.02 -13.00
C ALA A 74 16.91 14.02 -14.53
N SER A 75 15.64 13.97 -14.94
CA SER A 75 15.24 14.03 -16.35
C SER A 75 15.63 15.35 -16.99
N ASP A 76 15.40 16.47 -16.31
CA ASP A 76 15.63 17.81 -16.85
C ASP A 76 17.13 18.17 -16.93
N THR A 77 17.92 17.67 -15.99
CA THR A 77 19.36 18.02 -15.87
C THR A 77 20.32 16.96 -16.39
N GLY A 78 19.84 15.73 -16.62
CA GLY A 78 20.69 14.58 -16.92
C GLY A 78 21.63 14.17 -15.79
N SER A 79 21.39 14.63 -14.55
CA SER A 79 22.26 14.39 -13.39
C SER A 79 21.56 13.61 -12.29
N VAL A 80 22.30 12.77 -11.58
CA VAL A 80 21.79 12.00 -10.43
C VAL A 80 21.33 12.95 -9.31
N GLN A 81 20.15 12.69 -8.75
CA GLN A 81 19.64 13.38 -7.56
C GLN A 81 19.82 12.49 -6.32
N TYR A 82 20.19 13.10 -5.19
CA TYR A 82 20.33 12.43 -3.90
C TYR A 82 19.21 12.91 -2.97
N LEU A 83 18.48 11.96 -2.39
CA LEU A 83 17.41 12.16 -1.40
C LEU A 83 17.89 11.72 -0.02
#